data_AF-A0A7J5EYR8-F1
#
_entry.id   AF-A0A7J5EYR8-F1
#
_cell.length_a   1.000
_cell.length_b   1.000
_cell.length_c   1.000
_cell.angle_alpha   90.00
_cell.angle_beta   90.00
_cell.angle_gamma   90.00
#
_symmetry.space_group_name_H-M   'P 1'
#
loop_
_entity.id
_entity.type
_entity.pdbx_description
1 polymer ?
#
loop_
_entity_poly.entity_id
_entity_poly.type
_entity_poly.pdbx_seq_one_letter_code
_entity_poly.pdbx_strand_id
1 'polypeptide(L)'
;MDAGKSFDDFSDRVGTTDANTTDAPPSAIHNITGTFLLSVHAGFETSNDPAYYVQLLVNWTLTDGASPTLDGSFTPLCVNTACTTMREPIPPALTNVAPVGADGTFSQSLSGTLPGGANPLSGTAQPLDGTLVGSIISENAVCGGVTGTVAGLDLTGSTFGAIRVTDTTPANLPPPVANCPN
;
A
#
# COMPACT_ATOMS: atom_id res chain seq x y z
N MET A 1 74.92 -10.56 -0.13
CA MET A 1 73.55 -10.54 0.42
C MET A 1 72.77 -9.58 -0.45
N ASP A 2 71.84 -10.17 -1.19
CA ASP A 2 71.05 -9.53 -2.24
C ASP A 2 69.69 -9.15 -1.65
N ALA A 3 69.26 -7.91 -1.88
CA ALA A 3 67.88 -7.46 -1.65
C ALA A 3 67.62 -6.14 -2.40
N GLY A 4 68.04 -6.07 -3.66
CA GLY A 4 67.42 -5.16 -4.63
C GLY A 4 66.18 -5.84 -5.20
N LYS A 5 65.14 -6.04 -4.37
CA LYS A 5 63.88 -6.63 -4.84
C LYS A 5 62.85 -5.55 -5.13
N SER A 6 62.44 -5.59 -6.39
CA SER A 6 61.57 -4.66 -7.09
C SER A 6 60.23 -4.45 -6.38
N PHE A 7 59.70 -3.24 -6.52
CA PHE A 7 58.30 -2.89 -6.22
C PHE A 7 57.29 -3.67 -7.08
N ASP A 8 57.75 -4.48 -8.04
CA ASP A 8 56.92 -5.35 -8.89
C ASP A 8 56.33 -6.58 -8.15
N ASP A 9 56.74 -6.86 -6.92
CA ASP A 9 56.23 -8.03 -6.15
C ASP A 9 54.92 -7.72 -5.38
N PHE A 10 54.35 -6.51 -5.50
CA PHE A 10 53.06 -6.16 -4.89
C PHE A 10 51.88 -6.21 -5.86
N SER A 11 52.13 -6.27 -7.18
CA SER A 11 51.07 -6.44 -8.19
C SER A 11 50.45 -7.84 -8.19
N ASP A 12 51.12 -8.83 -7.59
CA ASP A 12 50.69 -10.24 -7.58
C ASP A 12 49.97 -10.65 -6.28
N ARG A 13 49.70 -9.70 -5.37
CA ARG A 13 48.99 -9.94 -4.09
C ARG A 13 47.69 -9.18 -3.90
N VAL A 14 47.31 -8.33 -4.84
CA VAL A 14 45.90 -8.02 -5.02
C VAL A 14 45.33 -9.19 -5.80
N GLY A 15 44.87 -10.20 -5.05
CA GLY A 15 43.88 -11.13 -5.60
C GLY A 15 42.85 -10.27 -6.31
N THR A 16 42.61 -10.58 -7.58
CA THR A 16 41.55 -9.98 -8.36
C THR A 16 40.30 -10.04 -7.49
N THR A 17 39.99 -8.92 -6.84
CA THR A 17 38.65 -8.71 -6.31
C THR A 17 37.83 -8.76 -7.57
N ASP A 18 37.20 -9.91 -7.82
CA ASP A 18 36.23 -10.04 -8.87
C ASP A 18 35.39 -8.78 -8.79
N ALA A 19 35.36 -8.02 -9.89
CA ALA A 19 34.46 -6.89 -10.08
C ALA A 19 33.02 -7.41 -10.25
N ASN A 20 32.65 -8.29 -9.33
CA ASN A 20 31.37 -8.90 -9.13
C ASN A 20 30.95 -8.65 -7.67
N THR A 21 31.18 -7.42 -7.19
CA THR A 21 30.05 -6.74 -6.56
C THR A 21 29.04 -6.55 -7.68
N THR A 22 28.31 -7.63 -8.01
CA THR A 22 27.11 -7.51 -8.82
C THR A 22 26.29 -6.50 -8.05
N ASP A 23 26.22 -5.28 -8.58
CA ASP A 23 25.22 -4.30 -8.24
C ASP A 23 23.93 -5.07 -8.50
N ALA A 24 23.40 -5.72 -7.45
CA ALA A 24 22.14 -6.43 -7.58
C ALA A 24 21.20 -5.34 -8.07
N PRO A 25 20.56 -5.50 -9.25
CA PRO A 25 19.63 -4.49 -9.69
C PRO A 25 18.70 -4.22 -8.51
N PRO A 26 18.45 -2.95 -8.15
CA PRO A 26 17.56 -2.65 -7.04
C PRO A 26 16.34 -3.54 -7.22
N SER A 27 16.04 -4.36 -6.22
CA SER A 27 14.99 -5.39 -6.31
C SER A 27 13.78 -4.73 -6.96
N ALA A 28 13.45 -5.17 -8.18
CA ALA A 28 12.50 -4.45 -8.99
C ALA A 28 11.18 -4.35 -8.20
N ILE A 29 10.75 -3.12 -7.94
CA ILE A 29 9.49 -2.85 -7.25
C ILE A 29 8.40 -3.66 -7.96
N HIS A 30 7.61 -4.43 -7.23
CA HIS A 30 6.53 -5.19 -7.86
C HIS A 30 5.56 -4.21 -8.54
N ASN A 31 5.22 -4.49 -9.80
CA ASN A 31 4.25 -3.67 -10.51
C ASN A 31 2.85 -3.93 -9.97
N ILE A 32 2.32 -2.98 -9.19
CA ILE A 32 0.97 -3.04 -8.64
C ILE A 32 -0.06 -2.28 -9.47
N THR A 33 0.20 -2.02 -10.75
CA THR A 33 -0.79 -1.37 -11.61
C THR A 33 -2.01 -2.27 -11.77
N GLY A 34 -3.20 -1.78 -11.40
CA GLY A 34 -4.47 -2.50 -11.48
C GLY A 34 -5.44 -2.15 -10.35
N THR A 35 -6.47 -2.98 -10.19
CA THR A 35 -7.53 -2.78 -9.20
C THR A 35 -7.32 -3.67 -7.98
N PHE A 36 -7.52 -3.11 -6.79
CA PHE A 36 -7.39 -3.77 -5.50
C PHE A 36 -8.62 -3.52 -4.63
N LEU A 37 -9.02 -4.52 -3.84
CA LEU A 37 -9.89 -4.32 -2.70
C LEU A 37 -9.02 -3.93 -1.50
N LEU A 38 -9.05 -2.66 -1.13
CA LEU A 38 -8.40 -2.14 0.07
C LEU A 38 -9.37 -2.20 1.24
N SER A 39 -8.93 -2.76 2.35
CA SER A 39 -9.70 -2.85 3.60
C SER A 39 -8.92 -2.22 4.74
N VAL A 40 -9.56 -1.32 5.49
CA VAL A 40 -8.97 -0.61 6.64
C VAL A 40 -9.65 -1.05 7.92
N HIS A 41 -8.86 -1.47 8.90
CA HIS A 41 -9.29 -1.63 10.28
C HIS A 41 -8.85 -0.41 11.07
N ALA A 42 -9.82 0.29 11.68
CA ALA A 42 -9.53 1.46 12.49
C ALA A 42 -8.93 1.04 13.84
N GLY A 43 -7.82 1.65 14.25
CA GLY A 43 -7.09 1.27 15.47
C GLY A 43 -7.87 1.49 16.77
N PHE A 44 -8.91 2.33 16.74
CA PHE A 44 -9.84 2.50 17.87
C PHE A 44 -10.98 1.46 17.89
N GLU A 45 -11.15 0.68 16.82
CA GLU A 45 -12.09 -0.44 16.78
C GLU A 45 -11.44 -1.68 17.38
N THR A 46 -12.12 -2.30 18.35
CA THR A 46 -11.58 -3.44 19.11
C THR A 46 -12.00 -4.78 18.54
N SER A 47 -13.04 -4.81 17.71
CA SER A 47 -13.48 -5.97 16.96
C SER A 47 -12.59 -6.23 15.76
N ASN A 48 -12.22 -7.49 15.54
CA ASN A 48 -11.57 -7.96 14.31
C ASN A 48 -12.59 -8.53 13.30
N ASP A 49 -13.89 -8.25 13.50
CA ASP A 49 -14.93 -8.67 12.56
C ASP A 49 -14.83 -7.84 11.27
N PRO A 50 -14.64 -8.49 10.10
CA PRO A 50 -14.70 -7.86 8.77
C PRO A 50 -15.85 -6.88 8.52
N ALA A 51 -16.97 -7.02 9.22
CA ALA A 51 -18.11 -6.11 9.14
C ALA A 51 -17.77 -4.66 9.56
N TYR A 52 -16.74 -4.46 10.38
CA TYR A 52 -16.30 -3.13 10.83
C TYR A 52 -15.18 -2.52 9.97
N TYR A 53 -14.77 -3.19 8.89
CA TYR A 53 -13.72 -2.66 8.02
C TYR A 53 -14.30 -1.69 7.00
N VAL A 54 -13.65 -0.54 6.85
CA VAL A 54 -13.89 0.34 5.70
C VAL A 54 -13.30 -0.34 4.48
N GLN A 55 -14.07 -0.45 3.40
CA GLN A 55 -13.64 -1.10 2.16
C GLN A 55 -13.66 -0.09 1.01
N LEU A 56 -12.61 -0.09 0.20
CA LEU A 56 -12.48 0.73 -1.00
C LEU A 56 -12.02 -0.13 -2.18
N LEU A 57 -12.54 0.15 -3.37
CA LEU A 57 -11.86 -0.25 -4.61
C LEU A 57 -10.81 0.79 -4.93
N VAL A 58 -9.57 0.36 -5.09
CA VAL A 58 -8.44 1.22 -5.43
C VAL A 58 -7.91 0.84 -6.78
N ASN A 59 -7.89 1.79 -7.71
CA ASN A 59 -7.15 1.65 -8.95
C ASN A 59 -5.80 2.32 -8.78
N TRP A 60 -4.74 1.53 -8.77
CA TRP A 60 -3.37 2.01 -8.72
C TRP A 60 -2.73 1.97 -10.10
N THR A 61 -1.95 3.00 -10.40
CA THR A 61 -1.06 3.05 -11.57
C THR A 61 0.35 3.38 -11.09
N LEU A 62 1.26 2.42 -11.21
CA LEU A 62 2.67 2.61 -10.90
C LEU A 62 3.37 3.15 -12.16
N THR A 63 4.01 4.30 -12.03
CA THR A 63 4.89 4.84 -13.07
C THR A 63 6.33 4.60 -12.65
N ASP A 64 7.03 3.74 -13.39
CA ASP A 64 8.44 3.43 -13.16
C ASP A 64 9.37 4.57 -13.63
N GLY A 65 10.59 4.59 -13.10
CA GLY A 65 11.62 5.54 -13.49
C GLY A 65 12.62 5.80 -12.37
N ALA A 66 13.44 6.85 -12.53
CA ALA A 66 14.38 7.28 -11.49
C ALA A 66 13.69 7.77 -10.20
N SER A 67 12.43 8.19 -10.32
CA SER A 67 11.57 8.61 -9.22
C SER A 67 10.18 8.00 -9.41
N PRO A 68 9.97 6.73 -9.01
CA PRO A 68 8.71 6.05 -9.27
C PRO A 68 7.57 6.70 -8.46
N THR A 69 6.37 6.69 -9.05
CA THR A 69 5.16 7.27 -8.43
C THR A 69 3.97 6.35 -8.53
N LEU A 70 3.12 6.37 -7.52
CA LEU A 70 1.88 5.62 -7.42
C LEU A 70 0.69 6.58 -7.47
N ASP A 71 -0.04 6.58 -8.58
CA ASP A 71 -1.34 7.25 -8.71
C ASP A 71 -2.42 6.30 -8.20
N GLY A 72 -3.25 6.75 -7.25
CA GLY A 72 -4.34 5.98 -6.66
C GLY A 72 -5.68 6.68 -6.78
N SER A 73 -6.69 5.94 -7.22
CA SER A 73 -8.09 6.34 -7.22
C SER A 73 -8.91 5.41 -6.34
N PHE A 74 -9.44 5.95 -5.24
CA PHE A 74 -10.01 5.23 -4.11
C PHE A 74 -11.52 5.44 -4.06
N THR A 75 -12.29 4.44 -4.48
CA THR A 75 -13.76 4.48 -4.46
C THR A 75 -14.28 3.75 -3.23
N PRO A 76 -14.91 4.45 -2.27
CA PRO A 76 -15.52 3.82 -1.11
C PRO A 76 -16.58 2.78 -1.53
N LEU A 77 -16.67 1.67 -0.80
CA LEU A 77 -17.69 0.66 -1.01
C LEU A 77 -18.76 0.75 0.09
N CYS A 78 -19.99 0.45 -0.29
CA CYS A 78 -21.10 0.35 0.67
C CYS A 78 -20.89 -0.87 1.59
N VAL A 79 -20.69 -0.66 2.89
CA VAL A 79 -20.48 -1.73 3.88
C VAL A 79 -21.51 -1.69 5.01
N ASN A 80 -22.38 -0.69 5.02
CA ASN A 80 -23.42 -0.53 6.03
C ASN A 80 -24.71 -1.27 5.63
N THR A 81 -25.48 -1.77 6.60
CA THR A 81 -26.80 -2.37 6.37
C THR A 81 -27.83 -1.42 5.76
N ALA A 82 -27.61 -0.10 5.83
CA ALA A 82 -28.42 0.91 5.16
C ALA A 82 -28.23 0.93 3.63
N CYS A 83 -27.23 0.23 3.11
CA CYS A 83 -26.97 0.08 1.69
C CYS A 83 -28.03 -0.80 1.01
N THR A 84 -28.50 -0.37 -0.16
CA THR A 84 -29.36 -1.21 -1.01
C THR A 84 -28.64 -2.47 -1.48
N THR A 85 -27.38 -2.31 -1.87
CA THR A 85 -26.50 -3.39 -2.29
C THR A 85 -25.20 -3.32 -1.51
N MET A 86 -24.85 -4.42 -0.84
CA MET A 86 -23.56 -4.52 -0.17
C MET A 86 -22.43 -4.49 -1.19
N ARG A 87 -21.37 -3.76 -0.85
CA ARG A 87 -20.14 -3.54 -1.62
C ARG A 87 -20.33 -2.86 -2.98
N GLU A 88 -21.45 -2.19 -3.17
CA GLU A 88 -21.62 -1.31 -4.32
C GLU A 88 -20.71 -0.07 -4.19
N PRO A 89 -20.02 0.35 -5.27
CA PRO A 89 -19.17 1.55 -5.23
C PRO A 89 -19.99 2.82 -4.98
N ILE A 90 -19.48 3.69 -4.10
CA ILE A 90 -20.07 4.99 -3.77
C ILE A 90 -19.15 6.09 -4.33
N PRO A 91 -19.46 6.69 -5.50
CA PRO A 91 -18.70 7.81 -6.03
C PRO A 91 -18.90 9.09 -5.21
N PRO A 92 -17.98 10.08 -5.31
CA PRO A 92 -16.76 10.08 -6.13
C PRO A 92 -15.60 9.34 -5.46
N ALA A 93 -14.61 8.95 -6.27
CA ALA A 93 -13.34 8.46 -5.77
C ALA A 93 -12.48 9.59 -5.19
N LEU A 94 -11.73 9.29 -4.14
CA LEU A 94 -10.63 10.14 -3.66
C LEU A 94 -9.40 9.84 -4.52
N THR A 95 -8.64 10.84 -4.95
CA THR A 95 -7.45 10.63 -5.78
C THR A 95 -6.21 11.22 -5.16
N ASN A 96 -5.07 10.56 -5.34
CA ASN A 96 -3.79 11.03 -4.83
C ASN A 96 -2.62 10.42 -5.60
N VAL A 97 -1.50 11.15 -5.69
CA VAL A 97 -0.24 10.65 -6.25
C VAL A 97 0.81 10.70 -5.16
N ALA A 98 1.51 9.58 -4.94
CA ALA A 98 2.59 9.48 -3.97
C ALA A 98 3.89 8.99 -4.62
N PRO A 99 5.07 9.46 -4.16
CA PRO A 99 6.33 8.83 -4.53
C PRO A 99 6.43 7.42 -3.93
N VAL A 100 7.15 6.54 -4.62
CA VAL A 100 7.45 5.17 -4.14
C VAL A 100 8.94 5.08 -3.86
N GLY A 101 9.31 4.55 -2.70
CA GLY A 101 10.68 4.25 -2.33
C GLY A 101 11.25 3.09 -3.16
N ALA A 102 12.58 3.01 -3.26
CA ALA A 102 13.25 1.91 -3.96
C ALA A 102 12.97 0.52 -3.34
N ASP A 103 12.53 0.51 -2.08
CA ASP A 103 12.10 -0.67 -1.32
C ASP A 103 10.60 -0.98 -1.47
N GLY A 104 9.87 -0.26 -2.34
CA GLY A 104 8.44 -0.44 -2.54
C GLY A 104 7.57 0.15 -1.41
N THR A 105 8.14 0.98 -0.54
CA THR A 105 7.37 1.71 0.47
C THR A 105 6.75 2.99 -0.10
N PHE A 106 5.62 3.43 0.44
CA PHE A 106 4.98 4.68 0.02
C PHE A 106 4.15 5.31 1.14
N SER A 107 3.85 6.60 0.99
CA SER A 107 2.97 7.35 1.89
C SER A 107 1.95 8.12 1.05
N GLN A 108 0.71 7.66 1.00
CA GLN A 108 -0.34 8.21 0.14
C GLN A 108 -1.45 8.85 0.97
N SER A 109 -1.68 10.15 0.78
CA SER A 109 -2.71 10.87 1.54
C SER A 109 -4.11 10.66 0.95
N LEU A 110 -5.08 10.54 1.84
CA LEU A 110 -6.49 10.35 1.55
C LEU A 110 -7.30 11.40 2.30
N SER A 111 -7.58 12.52 1.65
CA SER A 111 -8.36 13.61 2.23
C SER A 111 -9.67 13.79 1.47
N GLY A 112 -10.78 13.90 2.19
CA GLY A 112 -12.12 14.04 1.61
C GLY A 112 -13.22 13.67 2.58
N THR A 113 -14.29 13.05 2.06
CA THR A 113 -15.43 12.59 2.86
C THR A 113 -15.57 11.08 2.70
N LEU A 114 -15.59 10.35 3.81
CA LEU A 114 -16.04 8.97 3.85
C LEU A 114 -17.58 8.95 3.84
N PRO A 115 -18.25 8.43 2.80
CA PRO A 115 -19.71 8.38 2.75
C PRO A 115 -20.30 7.53 3.87
N GLY A 116 -21.51 7.84 4.32
CA GLY A 116 -22.16 7.11 5.42
C GLY A 116 -22.36 5.62 5.13
N GLY A 117 -22.71 5.26 3.89
CA GLY A 117 -22.80 3.87 3.46
C GLY A 117 -21.46 3.11 3.53
N ALA A 118 -20.34 3.81 3.43
CA ALA A 118 -18.99 3.26 3.57
C ALA A 118 -18.44 3.34 5.00
N ASN A 119 -19.20 3.92 5.94
CA ASN A 119 -18.82 4.03 7.34
C ASN A 119 -19.53 2.93 8.15
N PRO A 120 -18.84 1.82 8.47
CA PRO A 120 -19.45 0.70 9.19
C PRO A 120 -19.71 1.02 10.67
N LEU A 121 -19.08 2.05 11.22
CA LEU A 121 -19.14 2.37 12.65
C LEU A 121 -20.37 3.21 12.98
N SER A 122 -20.57 4.31 12.25
CA SER A 122 -21.66 5.25 12.54
C SER A 122 -22.76 5.26 11.49
N GLY A 123 -22.49 4.77 10.27
CA GLY A 123 -23.39 4.92 9.12
C GLY A 123 -23.58 6.35 8.61
N THR A 124 -22.89 7.33 9.19
CA THR A 124 -22.95 8.74 8.80
C THR A 124 -21.70 9.14 8.03
N ALA A 125 -21.84 10.12 7.13
CA ALA A 125 -20.70 10.64 6.38
C ALA A 125 -19.75 11.38 7.33
N GLN A 126 -18.44 11.13 7.19
CA GLN A 126 -17.42 11.71 8.06
C GLN A 126 -16.29 12.34 7.25
N PRO A 127 -15.74 13.48 7.69
CA PRO A 127 -14.52 14.00 7.09
C PRO A 127 -13.38 13.02 7.36
N LEU A 128 -12.63 12.69 6.31
CA LEU A 128 -11.47 11.82 6.33
C LEU A 128 -10.24 12.66 5.98
N ASP A 129 -9.22 12.57 6.82
CA ASP A 129 -7.88 13.08 6.52
C ASP A 129 -6.86 12.04 6.98
N GLY A 130 -6.68 11.03 6.15
CA GLY A 130 -5.84 9.86 6.43
C GLY A 130 -4.58 9.84 5.58
N THR A 131 -3.62 9.01 5.97
CA THR A 131 -2.45 8.67 5.14
C THR A 131 -2.21 7.17 5.24
N LEU A 132 -2.16 6.52 4.08
CA LEU A 132 -1.73 5.13 3.96
C LEU A 132 -0.19 5.11 3.95
N VAL A 133 0.40 4.48 4.97
CA VAL A 133 1.84 4.21 5.03
C VAL A 133 2.02 2.74 4.69
N GLY A 134 2.34 2.48 3.43
CA GLY A 134 2.24 1.16 2.82
C GLY A 134 3.57 0.56 2.38
N SER A 135 3.56 -0.74 2.18
CA SER A 135 4.63 -1.50 1.53
C SER A 135 4.04 -2.44 0.49
N ILE A 136 4.66 -2.49 -0.69
CA ILE A 136 4.32 -3.40 -1.76
C ILE A 136 4.94 -4.77 -1.43
N ILE A 137 4.10 -5.76 -1.09
CA ILE A 137 4.55 -7.10 -0.68
C ILE A 137 4.71 -8.01 -1.89
N SER A 138 3.81 -7.88 -2.87
CA SER A 138 3.86 -8.58 -4.15
C SER A 138 3.06 -7.82 -5.19
N GLU A 139 3.05 -8.30 -6.44
CA GLU A 139 2.15 -7.79 -7.49
C GLU A 139 0.67 -7.84 -7.07
N ASN A 140 0.29 -8.72 -6.14
CA ASN A 140 -1.11 -8.96 -5.77
C ASN A 140 -1.48 -8.50 -4.37
N ALA A 141 -0.52 -7.96 -3.59
CA ALA A 141 -0.73 -7.61 -2.20
C ALA A 141 0.06 -6.37 -1.77
N VAL A 142 -0.64 -5.44 -1.13
CA VAL A 142 -0.09 -4.25 -0.49
C VAL A 142 -0.68 -4.18 0.91
N CYS A 143 0.10 -3.75 1.90
CA CYS A 143 -0.41 -3.59 3.26
C CYS A 143 0.39 -2.53 4.02
N GLY A 144 -0.10 -2.14 5.20
CA GLY A 144 0.61 -1.23 6.06
C GLY A 144 -0.26 -0.60 7.14
N GLY A 145 0.15 0.59 7.58
CA GLY A 145 -0.56 1.36 8.59
C GLY A 145 -1.39 2.49 7.99
N VAL A 146 -2.37 2.97 8.74
CA VAL A 146 -3.10 4.21 8.44
C VAL A 146 -2.89 5.18 9.59
N THR A 147 -2.55 6.43 9.27
CA THR A 147 -2.42 7.53 10.24
C THR A 147 -3.37 8.68 9.86
N GLY A 148 -3.53 9.67 10.74
CA GLY A 148 -4.37 10.84 10.49
C GLY A 148 -5.65 10.81 11.31
N THR A 149 -6.74 11.36 10.79
CA THR A 149 -8.01 11.45 11.52
C THR A 149 -9.25 11.15 10.68
N VAL A 150 -10.31 10.67 11.33
CA VAL A 150 -11.66 10.60 10.77
C VAL A 150 -12.64 11.19 11.77
N ALA A 151 -13.41 12.21 11.39
CA ALA A 151 -14.29 12.93 12.31
C ALA A 151 -13.58 13.49 13.57
N GLY A 152 -12.27 13.76 13.48
CA GLY A 152 -11.43 14.16 14.62
C GLY A 152 -10.99 13.01 15.54
N LEU A 153 -11.37 11.76 15.25
CA LEU A 153 -10.82 10.57 15.90
C LEU A 153 -9.47 10.22 15.28
N ASP A 154 -8.48 9.94 16.13
CA ASP A 154 -7.13 9.54 15.72
C ASP A 154 -7.13 8.13 15.11
N LEU A 155 -6.48 7.99 13.95
CA LEU A 155 -6.31 6.72 13.25
C LEU A 155 -5.05 5.97 13.69
N THR A 156 -4.28 6.46 14.66
CA THR A 156 -3.11 5.74 15.19
C THR A 156 -3.44 4.29 15.55
N GLY A 157 -2.60 3.36 15.08
CA GLY A 157 -2.79 1.92 15.27
C GLY A 157 -3.70 1.25 14.23
N SER A 158 -4.29 2.02 13.31
CA SER A 158 -5.07 1.47 12.20
C SER A 158 -4.16 0.74 11.20
N THR A 159 -4.68 -0.32 10.61
CA THR A 159 -3.98 -1.13 9.60
C THR A 159 -4.80 -1.22 8.32
N PHE A 160 -4.12 -1.52 7.22
CA PHE A 160 -4.80 -1.87 5.98
C PHE A 160 -4.14 -3.05 5.27
N GLY A 161 -4.96 -3.78 4.52
CA GLY A 161 -4.54 -4.73 3.51
C GLY A 161 -5.28 -4.45 2.20
N ALA A 162 -4.59 -4.65 1.08
CA ALA A 162 -5.13 -4.50 -0.25
C ALA A 162 -4.76 -5.70 -1.10
N ILE A 163 -5.76 -6.37 -1.65
CA ILE A 163 -5.61 -7.57 -2.49
C ILE A 163 -6.09 -7.26 -3.88
N ARG A 164 -5.31 -7.67 -4.89
CA ARG A 164 -5.66 -7.48 -6.29
C ARG A 164 -6.98 -8.20 -6.61
N VAL A 165 -7.86 -7.51 -7.33
CA VAL A 165 -9.12 -8.04 -7.83
C VAL A 165 -9.21 -7.84 -9.34
N THR A 166 -9.75 -8.84 -10.02
CA THR A 166 -10.03 -8.79 -11.47
C THR A 166 -11.51 -8.66 -11.76
N ASP A 167 -12.36 -9.17 -10.86
CA ASP A 167 -13.80 -8.99 -10.88
C ASP A 167 -14.22 -8.01 -9.78
N THR A 168 -14.77 -6.88 -10.20
CA THR A 168 -15.23 -5.81 -9.30
C THR A 168 -16.73 -5.87 -9.02
N THR A 169 -17.41 -6.92 -9.50
CA THR A 169 -18.82 -7.17 -9.19
C THR A 169 -18.99 -7.34 -7.67
N PRO A 170 -19.90 -6.62 -7.01
CA PRO A 170 -19.98 -6.59 -5.55
C PRO A 170 -20.07 -7.97 -4.87
N ALA A 171 -20.79 -8.90 -5.49
CA ALA A 171 -20.97 -10.28 -5.00
C ALA A 171 -19.71 -11.16 -5.13
N ASN A 172 -18.79 -10.80 -6.02
CA ASN A 172 -17.59 -11.59 -6.35
C ASN A 172 -16.32 -11.05 -5.69
N LEU A 173 -16.41 -9.90 -5.00
CA LEU A 173 -15.29 -9.35 -4.25
C LEU A 173 -14.86 -10.30 -3.13
N PRO A 174 -13.54 -10.49 -2.90
CA PRO A 174 -13.06 -11.38 -1.86
C PRO A 174 -13.43 -10.88 -0.45
N PRO A 175 -13.31 -11.74 0.58
CA PRO A 175 -13.35 -11.29 1.97
C PRO A 175 -12.31 -10.19 2.22
N PRO A 176 -12.61 -9.19 3.06
CA PRO A 176 -11.69 -8.08 3.31
C PRO A 176 -10.56 -8.54 4.25
N VAL A 177 -9.36 -8.01 4.05
CA VAL A 177 -8.18 -8.31 4.86
C VAL A 177 -7.55 -7.00 5.31
N ALA A 178 -7.42 -6.81 6.62
CA ALA A 178 -6.88 -5.58 7.20
C ALA A 178 -5.40 -5.67 7.59
N ASN A 179 -4.81 -6.86 7.54
CA ASN A 179 -3.42 -7.11 7.92
C ASN A 179 -2.61 -7.61 6.74
N CYS A 180 -1.29 -7.44 6.82
CA CYS A 180 -0.37 -8.08 5.89
C CYS A 180 -0.58 -9.60 5.92
N PRO A 181 -0.72 -10.26 4.75
CA PRO A 181 -0.69 -11.72 4.70
C PRO A 181 0.70 -12.18 5.19
N ASN A 182 0.71 -13.05 6.20
CA ASN A 182 1.91 -13.76 6.66
C ASN A 182 2.27 -14.91 5.70
#